data_AF-A0A4V2AMC6-F1
#
_entry.id   AF-A0A4V2AMC6-F1
#
_cell.length_a   1.000
_cell.length_b   1.000
_cell.length_c   1.000
_cell.angle_alpha   90.00
_cell.angle_beta   90.00
_cell.angle_gamma   90.00
#
_symmetry.space_group_name_H-M   'P 1'
#
loop_
_entity.id
_entity.type
_entity.pdbx_description
1 polymer ?
#
loop_
_entity_poly.entity_id
_entity_poly.type
_entity_poly.pdbx_seq_one_letter_code
_entity_poly.pdbx_strand_id
1 'polypeptide(L)'
;MNPLVSLSKSQIAVRGVDTQFKIILNGLAPVYPLTISYVIDPVTTAAATEYSLANGSVTLNEGQLEATVPVQIKPVAGLSDSQLIVRLSAGTNNSPTSSHTISLREGNVPPVVSLTLTQGGFPTTLVTPSGGPVTVVAHVIDANAKDTHSFDWSATSGLADTDSNPVDAVRLINPAGLTGSQQVQVSVTDSAGAIVQAQLYFKVVSQLPVLSPTADTDNDGFTDELEGTGDSDGNGIPDYLDNMPATNILPQQITATDNYLIECDPGVRCGLGLFALNGKSGGVQILDSEVGSLANLKADTSFTPEGGIFDFVINDLPTAGQSTRVVIPQTVAVPANAVYRKYQKGQWVNFVVDQNNAVHSA
;
A
#
# COMPACT_ATOMS: atom_id res chain seq x y z
N MET A 1 -15.77 16.58 13.37
CA MET A 1 -14.97 17.35 12.37
C MET A 1 -15.33 16.82 10.99
N ASN A 2 -15.24 17.63 9.94
CA ASN A 2 -15.46 17.12 8.57
C ASN A 2 -14.19 16.39 8.11
N PRO A 3 -14.29 15.20 7.50
CA PRO A 3 -13.11 14.50 6.99
C PRO A 3 -12.45 15.30 5.87
N LEU A 4 -11.15 15.10 5.69
CA LEU A 4 -10.46 15.54 4.49
C LEU A 4 -10.91 14.67 3.32
N VAL A 5 -11.07 15.32 2.16
CA VAL A 5 -11.47 14.66 0.92
C VAL A 5 -10.33 14.68 -0.08
N SER A 6 -10.03 13.51 -0.62
CA SER A 6 -8.91 13.26 -1.51
C SER A 6 -9.36 12.55 -2.77
N LEU A 7 -8.54 12.62 -3.82
CA LEU A 7 -8.64 11.75 -4.98
C LEU A 7 -7.55 10.67 -4.91
N SER A 8 -7.82 9.50 -5.48
CA SER A 8 -6.82 8.44 -5.62
C SER A 8 -5.59 8.90 -6.41
N LYS A 9 -4.46 8.21 -6.21
CA LYS A 9 -3.23 8.40 -6.98
C LYS A 9 -3.48 8.50 -8.49
N SER A 10 -2.73 9.38 -9.15
CA SER A 10 -2.74 9.52 -10.61
C SER A 10 -2.29 8.22 -11.28
N GLN A 11 -2.78 7.97 -12.48
CA GLN A 11 -2.59 6.69 -13.18
C GLN A 11 -2.31 6.88 -14.67
N ILE A 12 -1.93 5.79 -15.33
CA ILE A 12 -1.82 5.70 -16.78
C ILE A 12 -3.01 4.89 -17.29
N ALA A 13 -3.62 5.31 -18.39
CA ALA A 13 -4.66 4.57 -19.07
C ALA A 13 -4.34 4.44 -20.57
N VAL A 14 -4.75 3.31 -21.14
CA VAL A 14 -4.59 3.02 -22.58
C VAL A 14 -5.88 3.40 -23.29
N ARG A 15 -5.75 4.06 -24.45
CA ARG A 15 -6.93 4.44 -25.26
C ARG A 15 -7.78 3.23 -25.64
N GLY A 16 -9.09 3.33 -25.41
CA GLY A 16 -10.05 2.25 -25.65
C GLY A 16 -10.26 1.30 -24.47
N VAL A 17 -9.61 1.55 -23.33
CA VAL A 17 -9.76 0.76 -22.11
C VAL A 17 -10.29 1.65 -21.01
N ASP A 18 -11.45 1.29 -20.47
CA ASP A 18 -12.10 2.04 -19.41
C ASP A 18 -11.26 2.00 -18.12
N THR A 19 -11.29 3.08 -17.37
CA THR A 19 -10.56 3.23 -16.10
C THR A 19 -11.48 3.85 -15.06
N GLN A 20 -10.96 4.12 -13.86
CA GLN A 20 -11.69 4.74 -12.77
C GLN A 20 -10.76 5.49 -11.83
N PHE A 21 -11.28 6.47 -11.11
CA PHE A 21 -10.59 7.07 -9.97
C PHE A 21 -11.50 7.02 -8.74
N LYS A 22 -10.92 7.16 -7.56
CA LYS A 22 -11.68 7.18 -6.30
C LYS A 22 -11.68 8.56 -5.66
N ILE A 23 -12.78 8.87 -5.01
CA ILE A 23 -12.88 9.93 -3.99
C ILE A 23 -12.80 9.24 -2.63
N ILE A 24 -11.92 9.73 -1.76
CA ILE A 24 -11.51 9.06 -0.52
C ILE A 24 -11.62 10.04 0.65
N LEU A 25 -12.28 9.61 1.71
CA LEU A 25 -12.37 10.29 2.99
C LEU A 25 -11.29 9.75 3.93
N ASN A 26 -10.61 10.61 4.68
CA ASN A 26 -9.68 10.18 5.72
C ASN A 26 -10.35 9.80 7.06
N GLY A 27 -11.67 9.59 7.04
CA GLY A 27 -12.48 9.27 8.21
C GLY A 27 -13.97 9.46 7.94
N LEU A 28 -14.81 9.00 8.88
CA LEU A 28 -16.26 9.08 8.76
C LEU A 28 -16.74 10.53 8.72
N ALA A 29 -17.73 10.79 7.86
CA ALA A 29 -18.42 12.07 7.84
C ALA A 29 -19.40 12.18 9.02
N PRO A 30 -19.55 13.37 9.64
CA PRO A 30 -20.49 13.56 10.74
C PRO A 30 -21.96 13.52 10.29
N VAL A 31 -22.23 13.70 8.99
CA VAL A 31 -23.57 13.71 8.41
C VAL A 31 -23.53 13.01 7.05
N TYR A 32 -24.46 12.08 6.85
CA TYR A 32 -24.70 11.38 5.59
C TYR A 32 -26.14 11.62 5.11
N PRO A 33 -26.42 11.51 3.80
CA PRO A 33 -25.47 11.27 2.71
C PRO A 33 -24.56 12.47 2.45
N LEU A 34 -23.28 12.20 2.17
CA LEU A 34 -22.28 13.21 1.83
C LEU A 34 -22.12 13.27 0.31
N THR A 35 -22.43 14.43 -0.29
CA THR A 35 -22.24 14.66 -1.73
C THR A 35 -20.94 15.41 -1.98
N ILE A 36 -20.10 14.87 -2.87
CA ILE A 36 -18.79 15.42 -3.22
C ILE A 36 -18.75 15.66 -4.72
N SER A 37 -18.47 16.90 -5.12
CA SER A 37 -18.41 17.29 -6.53
C SER A 37 -16.97 17.33 -7.05
N TYR A 38 -16.80 16.98 -8.32
CA TYR A 38 -15.54 17.06 -9.04
C TYR A 38 -15.75 17.74 -10.40
N VAL A 39 -14.67 18.33 -10.92
CA VAL A 39 -14.65 18.98 -12.22
C VAL A 39 -13.42 18.54 -13.01
N ILE A 40 -13.56 18.55 -14.33
CA ILE A 40 -12.42 18.43 -15.25
C ILE A 40 -11.66 19.75 -15.20
N ASP A 41 -10.36 19.66 -14.96
CA ASP A 41 -9.51 20.83 -14.90
C ASP A 41 -9.28 21.39 -16.31
N PRO A 42 -9.42 22.71 -16.53
CA PRO A 42 -9.14 23.35 -17.81
C PRO A 42 -7.72 23.15 -18.36
N VAL A 43 -6.75 22.77 -17.53
CA VAL A 43 -5.39 22.44 -17.97
C VAL A 43 -5.26 21.04 -18.59
N THR A 44 -6.36 20.27 -18.61
CA THR A 44 -6.49 19.01 -19.37
C THR A 44 -6.03 19.20 -20.81
N THR A 45 -5.15 18.31 -21.27
CA THR A 45 -4.65 18.30 -22.65
C THR A 45 -5.33 17.26 -23.51
N ALA A 46 -6.04 16.30 -22.90
CA ALA A 46 -6.84 15.32 -23.62
C ALA A 46 -8.04 15.99 -24.33
N ALA A 47 -8.27 15.65 -25.60
CA ALA A 47 -9.41 16.15 -26.34
C ALA A 47 -10.71 15.52 -25.85
N ALA A 48 -11.83 16.24 -25.96
CA ALA A 48 -13.15 15.73 -25.56
C ALA A 48 -13.62 14.49 -26.35
N THR A 49 -12.95 14.16 -27.46
CA THR A 49 -13.16 12.92 -28.21
C THR A 49 -12.46 11.70 -27.61
N GLU A 50 -11.55 11.89 -26.64
CA GLU A 50 -10.76 10.82 -26.01
C GLU A 50 -11.44 10.20 -24.79
N TYR A 51 -12.44 10.85 -24.20
CA TYR A 51 -13.12 10.39 -22.98
C TYR A 51 -14.61 10.77 -22.97
N SER A 52 -15.40 10.17 -22.06
CA SER A 52 -16.81 10.54 -21.86
C SER A 52 -17.14 11.17 -20.50
N LEU A 53 -16.16 11.28 -19.60
CA LEU A 53 -16.32 11.94 -18.31
C LEU A 53 -16.83 13.38 -18.46
N ALA A 54 -17.72 13.78 -17.56
CA ALA A 54 -18.18 15.15 -17.40
C ALA A 54 -17.99 15.60 -15.95
N ASN A 55 -18.11 16.91 -15.69
CA ASN A 55 -18.22 17.40 -14.32
C ASN A 55 -19.40 16.72 -13.61
N GLY A 56 -19.23 16.36 -12.35
CA GLY A 56 -20.22 15.55 -11.66
C GLY A 56 -20.04 15.55 -10.15
N SER A 57 -20.78 14.64 -9.51
CA SER A 57 -20.69 14.40 -8.08
C SER A 57 -20.92 12.94 -7.76
N VAL A 58 -20.35 12.50 -6.64
CA VAL A 58 -20.63 11.21 -6.02
C VAL A 58 -21.33 11.43 -4.69
N THR A 59 -22.11 10.44 -4.26
CA THR A 59 -22.76 10.42 -2.96
C THR A 59 -22.21 9.25 -2.15
N LEU A 60 -21.61 9.55 -1.00
CA LEU A 60 -21.28 8.55 0.01
C LEU A 60 -22.46 8.43 0.98
N ASN A 61 -22.87 7.21 1.23
CA ASN A 61 -23.87 6.84 2.24
C ASN A 61 -23.18 6.53 3.57
N GLU A 62 -23.98 6.31 4.61
CA GLU A 62 -23.51 6.02 5.96
C GLU A 62 -22.43 4.94 5.98
N GLY A 63 -21.33 5.20 6.70
CA GLY A 63 -20.19 4.29 6.82
C GLY A 63 -19.23 4.27 5.63
N GLN A 64 -19.60 4.84 4.47
CA GLN A 64 -18.73 4.81 3.30
C GLN A 64 -17.59 5.84 3.41
N LEU A 65 -16.36 5.36 3.19
CA LEU A 65 -15.14 6.18 3.13
C LEU A 65 -14.65 6.42 1.70
N GLU A 66 -15.12 5.63 0.73
CA GLU A 66 -14.72 5.75 -0.66
C GLU A 66 -15.92 5.74 -1.61
N ALA A 67 -15.76 6.43 -2.74
CA ALA A 67 -16.65 6.32 -3.90
C ALA A 67 -15.83 6.21 -5.17
N THR A 68 -16.22 5.32 -6.07
CA THR A 68 -15.56 5.10 -7.37
C THR A 68 -16.26 5.89 -8.47
N VAL A 69 -15.48 6.59 -9.29
CA VAL A 69 -15.95 7.28 -10.50
C VAL A 69 -15.39 6.57 -11.73
N PRO A 70 -16.24 5.86 -12.51
CA PRO A 70 -15.80 5.25 -13.76
C PRO A 70 -15.55 6.31 -14.83
N VAL A 71 -14.56 6.05 -15.67
CA VAL A 71 -14.12 6.92 -16.77
C VAL A 71 -14.00 6.08 -18.03
N GLN A 72 -14.85 6.36 -19.02
CA GLN A 72 -14.73 5.72 -20.32
C GLN A 72 -13.63 6.39 -21.14
N ILE A 73 -12.68 5.61 -21.65
CA ILE A 73 -11.63 6.10 -22.54
C ILE A 73 -11.91 5.59 -23.96
N LYS A 74 -12.01 6.51 -24.92
CA LYS A 74 -12.39 6.20 -26.30
C LYS A 74 -11.21 5.58 -27.07
N PRO A 75 -11.47 4.62 -27.99
CA PRO A 75 -10.43 3.95 -28.78
C PRO A 75 -10.02 4.81 -29.99
N VAL A 76 -9.52 6.02 -29.74
CA VAL A 76 -8.95 6.89 -30.77
C VAL A 76 -7.46 6.59 -30.92
N ALA A 77 -6.93 6.71 -32.14
CA ALA A 77 -5.56 6.33 -32.48
C ALA A 77 -4.81 7.47 -33.19
N GLY A 78 -3.48 7.42 -33.20
CA GLY A 78 -2.63 8.39 -33.87
C GLY A 78 -2.50 9.71 -33.11
N LEU A 79 -2.79 9.71 -31.81
CA LEU A 79 -2.66 10.88 -30.94
C LEU A 79 -1.37 10.78 -30.10
N SER A 80 -0.73 11.92 -29.87
CA SER A 80 0.32 12.01 -28.85
C SER A 80 -0.23 11.72 -27.46
N ASP A 81 0.63 11.41 -26.50
CA ASP A 81 0.26 11.34 -25.09
C ASP A 81 -0.48 12.62 -24.66
N SER A 82 -1.54 12.43 -23.88
CA SER A 82 -2.37 13.52 -23.36
C SER A 82 -2.80 13.24 -21.92
N GLN A 83 -3.36 14.22 -21.24
CA GLN A 83 -3.73 14.13 -19.83
C GLN A 83 -5.16 14.59 -19.62
N LEU A 84 -5.98 13.73 -19.02
CA LEU A 84 -7.27 14.10 -18.44
C LEU A 84 -7.05 14.38 -16.95
N ILE A 85 -7.29 15.62 -16.54
CA ILE A 85 -7.05 16.07 -15.17
C ILE A 85 -8.40 16.35 -14.51
N VAL A 86 -8.63 15.72 -13.36
CA VAL A 86 -9.81 15.90 -12.53
C VAL A 86 -9.39 16.56 -11.22
N ARG A 87 -10.23 17.44 -10.68
CA ARG A 87 -10.05 17.99 -9.34
C ARG A 87 -11.36 18.06 -8.56
N LEU A 88 -11.26 18.02 -7.24
CA LEU A 88 -12.39 18.29 -6.36
C LEU A 88 -12.85 19.74 -6.52
N SER A 89 -14.17 19.95 -6.44
CA SER A 89 -14.76 21.29 -6.41
C SER A 89 -14.36 22.06 -5.14
N ALA A 90 -14.42 23.39 -5.20
CA ALA A 90 -14.24 24.23 -4.02
C ALA A 90 -15.42 24.06 -3.03
N GLY A 91 -15.17 24.30 -1.73
CA GLY A 91 -16.20 24.22 -0.69
C GLY A 91 -16.27 22.87 0.04
N THR A 92 -15.49 21.88 -0.39
CA THR A 92 -15.22 20.65 0.35
C THR A 92 -13.94 20.82 1.17
N ASN A 93 -13.80 20.07 2.28
CA ASN A 93 -12.57 20.05 3.09
C ASN A 93 -11.47 19.28 2.33
N ASN A 94 -11.00 19.84 1.22
CA ASN A 94 -10.08 19.19 0.30
C ASN A 94 -8.70 19.01 0.91
N SER A 95 -8.14 17.82 0.74
CA SER A 95 -6.74 17.55 1.05
C SER A 95 -5.81 18.13 -0.03
N PRO A 96 -4.48 18.10 0.21
CA PRO A 96 -3.48 18.33 -0.82
C PRO A 96 -3.48 17.30 -1.97
N THR A 97 -4.18 16.16 -1.88
CA THR A 97 -4.43 15.17 -2.96
C THR A 97 -5.76 15.44 -3.69
N SER A 98 -6.17 16.70 -3.84
CA SER A 98 -7.47 17.05 -4.45
C SER A 98 -7.47 17.09 -5.99
N SER A 99 -6.40 16.62 -6.64
CA SER A 99 -6.30 16.47 -8.09
C SER A 99 -5.79 15.09 -8.49
N HIS A 100 -6.36 14.53 -9.55
CA HIS A 100 -6.02 13.25 -10.15
C HIS A 100 -5.78 13.43 -11.64
N THR A 101 -4.67 12.89 -12.14
CA THR A 101 -4.33 12.89 -13.57
C THR A 101 -4.40 11.48 -14.12
N ILE A 102 -5.15 11.32 -15.20
CA ILE A 102 -5.13 10.12 -16.05
C ILE A 102 -4.27 10.46 -17.26
N SER A 103 -3.09 9.86 -17.35
CA SER A 103 -2.21 10.01 -18.51
C SER A 103 -2.65 9.02 -19.59
N LEU A 104 -3.21 9.53 -20.68
CA LEU A 104 -3.69 8.73 -21.82
C LEU A 104 -2.54 8.46 -22.78
N ARG A 105 -2.33 7.19 -23.10
CA ARG A 105 -1.26 6.74 -24.00
C ARG A 105 -1.76 5.77 -25.05
N GLU A 106 -0.97 5.66 -26.11
CA GLU A 106 -1.02 4.57 -27.07
C GLU A 106 0.15 3.61 -26.84
N GLY A 107 -0.07 2.32 -27.10
CA GLY A 107 0.96 1.29 -26.95
C GLY A 107 0.94 0.59 -25.60
N ASN A 108 2.06 -0.04 -25.26
CA ASN A 108 2.19 -0.87 -24.06
C ASN A 108 2.40 -0.03 -22.79
N VAL A 109 1.74 -0.43 -21.70
CA VAL A 109 1.90 0.13 -20.36
C VAL A 109 2.24 -1.03 -19.43
N PRO A 110 3.24 -0.90 -18.53
CA PRO A 110 3.57 -1.96 -17.60
C PRO A 110 2.36 -2.38 -16.74
N PRO A 111 2.19 -3.68 -16.45
CA PRO A 111 1.09 -4.13 -15.60
C PRO A 111 1.27 -3.67 -14.15
N VAL A 112 0.17 -3.65 -13.39
CA VAL A 112 0.20 -3.53 -11.93
C VAL A 112 0.15 -4.93 -11.34
N VAL A 113 1.06 -5.21 -10.41
CA VAL A 113 1.16 -6.52 -9.76
C VAL A 113 1.04 -6.35 -8.24
N SER A 114 0.12 -7.09 -7.64
CA SER A 114 0.01 -7.22 -6.18
C SER A 114 0.15 -8.68 -5.76
N LEU A 115 0.56 -8.91 -4.51
CA LEU A 115 0.68 -10.23 -3.93
C LEU A 115 -0.31 -10.39 -2.77
N THR A 116 -0.92 -11.56 -2.67
CA THR A 116 -1.70 -11.98 -1.50
C THR A 116 -1.13 -13.27 -0.92
N LEU A 117 -1.20 -13.44 0.40
CA LEU A 117 -0.77 -14.64 1.09
C LEU A 117 -1.94 -15.25 1.86
N THR A 118 -2.05 -16.58 1.79
CA THR A 118 -3.02 -17.34 2.59
C THR A 118 -2.37 -18.56 3.24
N GLN A 119 -2.87 -18.95 4.41
CA GLN A 119 -2.57 -20.25 5.03
C GLN A 119 -3.89 -20.87 5.50
N GLY A 120 -4.10 -22.15 5.17
CA GLY A 120 -5.38 -22.84 5.48
C GLY A 120 -6.61 -22.22 4.79
N GLY A 121 -6.41 -21.41 3.74
CA GLY A 121 -7.49 -20.73 3.00
C GLY A 121 -7.84 -19.33 3.53
N PHE A 122 -7.19 -18.85 4.58
CA PHE A 122 -7.45 -17.53 5.16
C PHE A 122 -6.31 -16.54 4.83
N PRO A 123 -6.62 -15.28 4.48
CA PRO A 123 -5.63 -14.21 4.39
C PRO A 123 -4.92 -14.03 5.73
N THR A 124 -3.59 -13.98 5.72
CA THR A 124 -2.79 -13.75 6.92
C THR A 124 -1.40 -13.28 6.54
N THR A 125 -0.73 -12.60 7.46
CA THR A 125 0.72 -12.39 7.45
C THR A 125 1.42 -13.11 8.60
N LEU A 126 0.66 -13.87 9.42
CA LEU A 126 1.16 -14.65 10.54
C LEU A 126 1.04 -16.15 10.26
N VAL A 127 2.15 -16.75 9.86
CA VAL A 127 2.24 -18.15 9.42
C VAL A 127 2.77 -19.04 10.54
N THR A 128 2.25 -20.27 10.64
CA THR A 128 2.85 -21.30 11.49
C THR A 128 3.45 -22.46 10.68
N PRO A 129 4.55 -23.09 11.13
CA PRO A 129 5.10 -24.28 10.50
C PRO A 129 4.13 -25.46 10.43
N SER A 130 3.18 -25.55 11.37
CA SER A 130 2.17 -26.61 11.46
C SER A 130 0.85 -26.28 10.76
N GLY A 131 0.66 -25.05 10.28
CA GLY A 131 -0.59 -24.59 9.67
C GLY A 131 -0.84 -25.07 8.23
N GLY A 132 0.02 -25.97 7.73
CA GLY A 132 0.00 -26.43 6.34
C GLY A 132 0.71 -25.46 5.38
N PRO A 133 0.63 -25.73 4.07
CA PRO A 133 1.29 -24.90 3.06
C PRO A 133 0.79 -23.45 3.05
N VAL A 134 1.69 -22.54 2.73
CA VAL A 134 1.40 -21.15 2.45
C VAL A 134 1.20 -20.98 0.95
N THR A 135 0.13 -20.32 0.54
CA THR A 135 -0.13 -20.01 -0.88
C THR A 135 0.04 -18.51 -1.10
N VAL A 136 0.99 -18.14 -1.95
CA VAL A 136 1.16 -16.78 -2.45
C VAL A 136 0.60 -16.70 -3.85
N VAL A 137 -0.20 -15.66 -4.14
CA VAL A 137 -0.78 -15.44 -5.47
C VAL A 137 -0.39 -14.04 -5.95
N ALA A 138 0.13 -13.98 -7.18
CA ALA A 138 0.36 -12.74 -7.90
C ALA A 138 -0.88 -12.36 -8.71
N HIS A 139 -1.49 -11.23 -8.37
CA HIS A 139 -2.61 -10.65 -9.10
C HIS A 139 -2.07 -9.62 -10.09
N VAL A 140 -2.42 -9.78 -11.35
CA VAL A 140 -1.96 -8.90 -12.43
C VAL A 140 -3.15 -8.14 -13.00
N ILE A 141 -3.05 -6.81 -12.97
CA ILE A 141 -3.98 -5.91 -13.66
C ILE A 141 -3.20 -5.24 -14.77
N ASP A 142 -3.60 -5.48 -16.02
CA ASP A 142 -2.95 -4.92 -17.19
C ASP A 142 -3.93 -4.06 -17.99
N ALA A 143 -3.52 -2.82 -18.30
CA ALA A 143 -4.30 -1.93 -19.14
C ALA A 143 -4.33 -2.44 -20.59
N ASN A 144 -3.30 -3.14 -21.03
CA ASN A 144 -3.23 -3.78 -22.34
C ASN A 144 -3.92 -5.15 -22.28
N ALA A 145 -5.25 -5.20 -22.39
CA ALA A 145 -6.06 -6.41 -22.18
C ALA A 145 -5.75 -7.64 -23.06
N LYS A 146 -4.86 -7.52 -24.05
CA LYS A 146 -4.41 -8.63 -24.91
C LYS A 146 -3.06 -9.20 -24.48
N ASP A 147 -2.41 -8.59 -23.50
CA ASP A 147 -1.11 -9.02 -23.03
C ASP A 147 -1.22 -10.31 -22.23
N THR A 148 -0.21 -11.16 -22.40
CA THR A 148 -0.01 -12.35 -21.57
C THR A 148 1.17 -12.12 -20.64
N HIS A 149 1.18 -12.78 -19.49
CA HIS A 149 2.19 -12.56 -18.45
C HIS A 149 3.02 -13.80 -18.18
N SER A 150 4.29 -13.59 -17.85
CA SER A 150 5.21 -14.61 -17.35
C SER A 150 5.74 -14.22 -15.97
N PHE A 151 5.97 -15.21 -15.12
CA PHE A 151 6.30 -15.03 -13.71
C PHE A 151 7.70 -15.59 -13.42
N ASP A 152 8.55 -14.77 -12.82
CA ASP A 152 9.88 -15.16 -12.37
C ASP A 152 10.03 -14.91 -10.86
N TRP A 153 10.07 -16.00 -10.10
CA TRP A 153 10.25 -16.00 -8.65
C TRP A 153 11.70 -16.22 -8.21
N SER A 154 12.68 -16.17 -9.12
CA SER A 154 14.09 -16.49 -8.84
C SER A 154 14.72 -15.58 -7.77
N ALA A 155 14.18 -14.39 -7.55
CA ALA A 155 14.60 -13.49 -6.49
C ALA A 155 14.08 -13.87 -5.09
N THR A 156 13.14 -14.82 -5.00
CA THR A 156 12.70 -15.41 -3.74
C THR A 156 13.74 -16.42 -3.25
N SER A 157 14.37 -16.14 -2.10
CA SER A 157 15.39 -17.00 -1.50
C SER A 157 14.87 -17.76 -0.28
N GLY A 158 15.23 -19.03 -0.14
CA GLY A 158 14.88 -19.85 1.03
C GLY A 158 13.43 -20.32 1.10
N LEU A 159 12.58 -19.90 0.15
CA LEU A 159 11.16 -20.29 0.06
C LEU A 159 10.94 -21.03 -1.26
N ALA A 160 11.37 -22.29 -1.32
CA ALA A 160 11.19 -23.13 -2.50
C ALA A 160 9.71 -23.35 -2.79
N ASP A 161 9.39 -23.35 -4.08
CA ASP A 161 8.05 -23.72 -4.55
C ASP A 161 7.85 -25.24 -4.48
N THR A 162 6.64 -25.66 -4.14
CA THR A 162 6.29 -27.04 -3.80
C THR A 162 5.16 -27.63 -4.62
N ASP A 163 4.55 -26.87 -5.53
CA ASP A 163 3.47 -27.35 -6.41
C ASP A 163 3.95 -27.88 -7.78
N SER A 164 5.27 -27.81 -8.03
CA SER A 164 5.93 -28.24 -9.27
C SER A 164 5.67 -27.35 -10.50
N ASN A 165 5.11 -26.14 -10.33
CA ASN A 165 4.93 -25.17 -11.40
C ASN A 165 5.63 -23.82 -11.10
N PRO A 166 6.95 -23.72 -11.29
CA PRO A 166 7.72 -22.57 -10.81
C PRO A 166 7.53 -21.27 -11.61
N VAL A 167 6.65 -21.26 -12.63
CA VAL A 167 6.53 -20.19 -13.63
C VAL A 167 5.11 -19.63 -13.76
N ASP A 168 4.18 -20.01 -12.89
CA ASP A 168 2.83 -19.44 -12.88
C ASP A 168 2.67 -18.35 -11.80
N ALA A 169 1.45 -17.83 -11.69
CA ALA A 169 1.07 -16.77 -10.78
C ALA A 169 0.99 -17.24 -9.32
N VAL A 170 1.13 -18.53 -9.05
CA VAL A 170 0.99 -19.12 -7.73
C VAL A 170 2.36 -19.56 -7.24
N ARG A 171 2.57 -19.47 -5.94
CA ARG A 171 3.73 -20.07 -5.30
C ARG A 171 3.30 -20.76 -4.02
N LEU A 172 3.51 -22.07 -3.96
CA LEU A 172 3.20 -22.88 -2.80
C LEU A 172 4.46 -23.10 -1.96
N ILE A 173 4.44 -22.65 -0.72
CA ILE A 173 5.61 -22.69 0.18
C ILE A 173 5.31 -23.63 1.35
N ASN A 174 6.23 -24.54 1.65
CA ASN A 174 6.18 -25.31 2.90
C ASN A 174 6.84 -24.49 4.03
N PRO A 175 6.09 -24.08 5.07
CA PRO A 175 6.65 -23.27 6.15
C PRO A 175 7.48 -24.08 7.17
N ALA A 176 7.59 -25.39 7.03
CA ALA A 176 8.37 -26.23 7.93
C ALA A 176 9.84 -25.79 8.02
N GLY A 177 10.30 -25.52 9.24
CA GLY A 177 11.68 -25.09 9.51
C GLY A 177 11.96 -23.61 9.27
N LEU A 178 10.98 -22.84 8.80
CA LEU A 178 11.08 -21.38 8.70
C LEU A 178 10.81 -20.72 10.06
N THR A 179 11.41 -19.55 10.28
CA THR A 179 11.22 -18.74 11.49
C THR A 179 11.38 -17.25 11.19
N GLY A 180 10.63 -16.39 11.88
CA GLY A 180 10.74 -14.94 11.74
C GLY A 180 10.24 -14.43 10.39
N SER A 181 10.55 -13.17 10.07
CA SER A 181 10.12 -12.55 8.81
C SER A 181 10.72 -13.23 7.58
N GLN A 182 9.87 -13.42 6.59
CA GLN A 182 10.18 -13.96 5.27
C GLN A 182 9.83 -12.93 4.20
N GLN A 183 10.49 -13.02 3.05
CA GLN A 183 10.22 -12.17 1.89
C GLN A 183 9.98 -13.04 0.67
N VAL A 184 8.91 -12.75 -0.04
CA VAL A 184 8.62 -13.31 -1.36
C VAL A 184 8.73 -12.19 -2.38
N GLN A 185 9.34 -12.47 -3.52
CA GLN A 185 9.47 -11.53 -4.64
C GLN A 185 9.20 -12.23 -5.97
N VAL A 186 8.42 -11.56 -6.82
CA VAL A 186 8.14 -11.96 -8.20
C VAL A 186 8.48 -10.82 -9.15
N SER A 187 9.05 -11.15 -10.30
CA SER A 187 9.10 -10.28 -11.46
C SER A 187 8.09 -10.79 -12.48
N VAL A 188 7.16 -9.94 -12.90
CA VAL A 188 6.15 -10.25 -13.92
C VAL A 188 6.53 -9.51 -15.19
N THR A 189 6.60 -10.23 -16.30
CA THR A 189 6.88 -9.67 -17.63
C THR A 189 5.65 -9.81 -18.52
N ASP A 190 5.15 -8.70 -19.05
CA ASP A 190 4.10 -8.71 -20.07
C ASP A 190 4.64 -9.14 -21.45
N SER A 191 3.75 -9.47 -22.37
CA SER A 191 4.11 -9.96 -23.71
C SER A 191 4.77 -8.90 -24.60
N ALA A 192 4.68 -7.63 -24.23
CA ALA A 192 5.34 -6.51 -24.88
C ALA A 192 6.70 -6.15 -24.23
N GLY A 193 7.11 -6.88 -23.20
CA GLY A 193 8.44 -6.84 -22.59
C GLY A 193 8.58 -5.88 -21.41
N ALA A 194 7.52 -5.25 -20.89
CA ALA A 194 7.63 -4.49 -19.65
C ALA A 194 7.70 -5.43 -18.45
N ILE A 195 8.54 -5.07 -17.48
CA ILE A 195 8.80 -5.89 -16.28
C ILE A 195 8.43 -5.09 -15.04
N VAL A 196 7.63 -5.69 -14.16
CA VAL A 196 7.27 -5.14 -12.85
C VAL A 196 7.61 -6.11 -11.75
N GLN A 197 8.16 -5.60 -10.66
CA GLN A 197 8.49 -6.39 -9.47
C GLN A 197 7.47 -6.13 -8.38
N ALA A 198 7.01 -7.21 -7.74
CA ALA A 198 6.18 -7.15 -6.55
C ALA A 198 6.80 -7.99 -5.45
N GLN A 199 6.53 -7.59 -4.21
CA GLN A 199 7.06 -8.27 -3.03
C GLN A 199 6.03 -8.27 -1.90
N LEU A 200 6.13 -9.28 -1.04
CA LEU A 200 5.30 -9.44 0.14
C LEU A 200 6.17 -9.95 1.29
N TYR A 201 5.83 -9.49 2.48
CA TYR A 201 6.47 -9.91 3.72
C TYR A 201 5.46 -10.63 4.61
N PHE A 202 5.92 -11.65 5.34
CA PHE A 202 5.11 -12.35 6.34
C PHE A 202 6.01 -12.87 7.45
N LYS A 203 5.44 -13.16 8.62
CA LYS A 203 6.15 -13.64 9.80
C LYS A 203 5.82 -15.10 10.08
N VAL A 204 6.84 -15.92 10.31
CA VAL A 204 6.65 -17.30 10.78
C VAL A 204 6.84 -17.37 12.29
N VAL A 205 5.79 -17.80 13.00
CA VAL A 205 5.78 -18.01 14.46
C VAL A 205 5.57 -19.48 14.80
N SER A 206 6.07 -19.92 15.97
CA SER A 206 5.97 -21.32 16.38
C SER A 206 4.53 -21.78 16.64
N GLN A 207 3.67 -20.85 17.08
CA GLN A 207 2.25 -21.05 17.30
C GLN A 207 1.53 -19.70 17.18
N LEU A 208 0.27 -19.73 16.75
CA LEU A 208 -0.60 -18.55 16.82
C LEU A 208 -0.90 -18.21 18.29
N PRO A 209 -1.14 -16.93 18.62
CA PRO A 209 -1.66 -16.55 19.94
C PRO A 209 -3.00 -17.24 20.21
N VAL A 210 -3.25 -17.56 21.48
CA VAL A 210 -4.58 -17.97 21.93
C VAL A 210 -5.38 -16.71 22.20
N LEU A 211 -6.41 -16.48 21.39
CA LEU A 211 -7.25 -15.28 21.49
C LEU A 211 -8.35 -15.46 22.53
N SER A 212 -8.73 -14.34 23.16
CA SER A 212 -9.68 -14.34 24.26
C SER A 212 -11.11 -14.06 23.75
N PRO A 213 -12.14 -14.78 24.24
CA PRO A 213 -13.55 -14.49 23.93
C PRO A 213 -14.06 -13.17 24.52
N THR A 214 -13.27 -12.52 25.39
CA THR A 214 -13.72 -11.33 26.15
C THR A 214 -12.71 -10.19 26.17
N ALA A 215 -11.53 -10.36 25.56
CA ALA A 215 -10.61 -9.24 25.39
C ALA A 215 -10.93 -8.56 24.06
N ASP A 216 -10.68 -7.26 24.03
CA ASP A 216 -10.81 -6.35 22.90
C ASP A 216 -9.50 -5.55 22.96
N THR A 217 -8.45 -6.06 22.32
CA THR A 217 -7.08 -5.58 22.55
C THR A 217 -6.84 -4.21 21.95
N ASP A 218 -7.43 -3.93 20.79
CA ASP A 218 -7.31 -2.66 20.07
C ASP A 218 -8.50 -1.70 20.32
N ASN A 219 -9.49 -2.12 21.12
CA ASN A 219 -10.63 -1.32 21.60
C ASN A 219 -11.57 -0.87 20.47
N ASP A 220 -11.76 -1.71 19.46
CA ASP A 220 -12.64 -1.45 18.33
C ASP A 220 -14.11 -1.88 18.58
N GLY A 221 -14.35 -2.61 19.67
CA GLY A 221 -15.65 -3.08 20.12
C GLY A 221 -15.99 -4.52 19.71
N PHE A 222 -15.12 -5.19 18.97
CA PHE A 222 -15.14 -6.64 18.78
C PHE A 222 -14.18 -7.33 19.75
N THR A 223 -14.34 -8.64 19.89
CA THR A 223 -13.48 -9.44 20.76
C THR A 223 -12.38 -10.09 19.94
N ASP A 224 -11.18 -10.25 20.50
CA ASP A 224 -10.05 -10.83 19.79
C ASP A 224 -10.39 -12.17 19.11
N GLU A 225 -11.15 -13.06 19.77
CA GLU A 225 -11.55 -14.36 19.19
C GLU A 225 -12.45 -14.22 17.94
N LEU A 226 -13.31 -13.20 17.90
CA LEU A 226 -14.22 -12.95 16.80
C LEU A 226 -13.48 -12.41 15.56
N GLU A 227 -12.50 -11.55 15.78
CA GLU A 227 -11.70 -10.94 14.72
C GLU A 227 -10.67 -11.94 14.18
N GLY A 228 -9.95 -12.61 15.08
CA GLY A 228 -8.99 -13.64 14.74
C GLY A 228 -7.59 -13.11 14.43
N THR A 229 -6.73 -14.03 13.98
CA THR A 229 -5.32 -13.75 13.58
C THR A 229 -5.15 -13.55 12.07
N GLY A 230 -6.26 -13.28 11.37
CA GLY A 230 -6.25 -12.93 9.96
C GLY A 230 -5.52 -11.61 9.72
N ASP A 231 -5.37 -11.26 8.46
CA ASP A 231 -4.88 -9.93 8.04
C ASP A 231 -5.72 -9.53 6.83
N SER A 232 -6.91 -9.02 7.14
CA SER A 232 -7.99 -8.82 6.18
C SER A 232 -7.72 -7.67 5.22
N ASP A 233 -6.96 -6.66 5.66
CA ASP A 233 -6.58 -5.52 4.83
C ASP A 233 -5.20 -5.71 4.17
N GLY A 234 -4.40 -6.67 4.63
CA GLY A 234 -3.10 -7.04 4.07
C GLY A 234 -1.99 -6.06 4.42
N ASN A 235 -2.06 -5.43 5.59
CA ASN A 235 -1.09 -4.44 6.05
C ASN A 235 0.00 -5.02 6.97
N GLY A 236 -0.10 -6.29 7.38
CA GLY A 236 0.90 -6.94 8.23
C GLY A 236 0.58 -6.92 9.73
N ILE A 237 -0.52 -6.30 10.15
CA ILE A 237 -1.02 -6.33 11.52
C ILE A 237 -2.19 -7.33 11.58
N PRO A 238 -2.21 -8.28 12.53
CA PRO A 238 -3.34 -9.18 12.68
C PRO A 238 -4.65 -8.44 13.03
N ASP A 239 -5.77 -8.92 12.52
CA ASP A 239 -7.09 -8.28 12.65
C ASP A 239 -7.42 -7.88 14.11
N TYR A 240 -7.20 -8.76 15.10
CA TYR A 240 -7.43 -8.47 16.54
C TYR A 240 -6.54 -7.36 17.17
N LEU A 241 -5.62 -6.79 16.40
CA LEU A 241 -4.71 -5.71 16.81
C LEU A 241 -4.86 -4.48 15.90
N ASP A 242 -5.77 -4.52 14.93
CA ASP A 242 -5.83 -3.57 13.83
C ASP A 242 -7.19 -2.91 13.67
N ASN A 243 -7.37 -1.83 14.43
CA ASN A 243 -8.54 -0.97 14.35
C ASN A 243 -8.38 0.20 13.35
N MET A 244 -7.41 0.14 12.42
CA MET A 244 -7.15 1.26 11.52
C MET A 244 -8.34 1.50 10.57
N PRO A 245 -8.84 2.75 10.46
CA PRO A 245 -10.04 3.03 9.69
C PRO A 245 -9.82 3.01 8.17
N ALA A 246 -8.56 2.99 7.71
CA ALA A 246 -8.19 3.01 6.31
C ALA A 246 -6.84 2.34 6.06
N THR A 247 -6.73 1.65 4.93
CA THR A 247 -5.53 0.88 4.50
C THR A 247 -4.25 1.71 4.33
N ASN A 248 -4.34 3.04 4.28
CA ASN A 248 -3.19 3.94 4.17
C ASN A 248 -2.71 4.48 5.53
N ILE A 249 -3.27 4.00 6.65
CA ILE A 249 -2.96 4.45 8.00
C ILE A 249 -2.39 3.26 8.78
N LEU A 250 -1.31 3.50 9.53
CA LEU A 250 -0.70 2.51 10.39
C LEU A 250 -0.29 3.11 11.74
N PRO A 251 -0.39 2.37 12.85
CA PRO A 251 0.15 2.82 14.11
C PRO A 251 1.68 2.76 14.13
N GLN A 252 2.31 3.70 14.85
CA GLN A 252 3.73 3.55 15.19
C GLN A 252 3.97 2.31 16.07
N GLN A 253 3.08 2.07 17.04
CA GLN A 253 3.09 0.92 17.92
C GLN A 253 1.64 0.48 18.19
N ILE A 254 1.37 -0.83 18.26
CA ILE A 254 0.01 -1.37 18.50
C ILE A 254 -0.56 -1.00 19.88
N THR A 255 0.28 -0.56 20.82
CA THR A 255 -0.18 -0.08 22.13
C THR A 255 -0.78 1.33 22.07
N ALA A 256 -0.70 1.99 20.90
CA ALA A 256 -1.16 3.35 20.66
C ALA A 256 -1.74 3.45 19.24
N THR A 257 -3.02 3.09 19.11
CA THR A 257 -3.76 3.04 17.83
C THR A 257 -4.67 4.25 17.60
N ASP A 258 -4.73 5.19 18.55
CA ASP A 258 -5.49 6.45 18.42
C ASP A 258 -4.60 7.70 18.25
N ASN A 259 -3.27 7.52 18.31
CA ASN A 259 -2.29 8.59 18.21
C ASN A 259 -0.98 8.10 17.57
N TYR A 260 -0.15 9.05 17.12
CA TYR A 260 1.09 8.76 16.38
C TYR A 260 0.89 7.80 15.19
N LEU A 261 -0.18 8.01 14.44
CA LEU A 261 -0.48 7.24 13.24
C LEU A 261 0.30 7.77 12.02
N ILE A 262 0.98 6.88 11.32
CA ILE A 262 1.57 7.18 10.01
C ILE A 262 0.45 7.19 8.98
N GLU A 263 0.46 8.19 8.10
CA GLU A 263 -0.48 8.29 6.99
C GLU A 263 0.27 8.36 5.67
N CYS A 264 -0.04 7.44 4.77
CA CYS A 264 0.41 7.47 3.39
C CYS A 264 -0.61 8.17 2.50
N ASP A 265 -0.20 8.56 1.29
CA ASP A 265 -1.13 9.16 0.32
C ASP A 265 -2.43 8.32 0.18
N PRO A 266 -3.60 8.96 0.16
CA PRO A 266 -4.88 8.29 -0.01
C PRO A 266 -4.95 7.37 -1.25
N GLY A 267 -5.53 6.19 -1.06
CA GLY A 267 -5.76 5.21 -2.13
C GLY A 267 -4.57 4.29 -2.43
N VAL A 268 -3.54 4.30 -1.60
CA VAL A 268 -2.51 3.23 -1.53
C VAL A 268 -2.72 2.44 -0.25
N ARG A 269 -2.18 1.22 -0.17
CA ARG A 269 -2.08 0.49 1.10
C ARG A 269 -0.69 0.66 1.69
N CYS A 270 -0.62 1.02 2.96
CA CYS A 270 0.61 0.95 3.72
C CYS A 270 0.63 -0.30 4.57
N GLY A 271 1.78 -0.95 4.68
CA GLY A 271 1.94 -2.12 5.54
C GLY A 271 3.25 -2.12 6.28
N LEU A 272 3.40 -3.05 7.22
CA LEU A 272 4.63 -3.29 7.94
C LEU A 272 5.73 -3.77 6.98
N GLY A 273 6.92 -3.21 7.16
CA GLY A 273 8.10 -3.66 6.45
C GLY A 273 8.68 -4.97 7.01
N LEU A 274 9.73 -5.46 6.35
CA LEU A 274 10.40 -6.72 6.68
C LEU A 274 10.85 -6.80 8.15
N PHE A 275 11.44 -5.71 8.65
CA PHE A 275 11.96 -5.61 10.01
C PHE A 275 10.83 -5.37 11.01
N ALA A 276 9.85 -4.52 10.67
CA ALA A 276 8.71 -4.20 11.55
C ALA A 276 7.88 -5.44 11.89
N LEU A 277 7.72 -6.38 10.96
CA LEU A 277 7.06 -7.66 11.23
C LEU A 277 7.72 -8.48 12.36
N ASN A 278 9.02 -8.35 12.59
CA ASN A 278 9.71 -8.97 13.73
C ASN A 278 9.85 -8.03 14.95
N GLY A 279 9.48 -6.76 14.79
CA GLY A 279 9.56 -5.76 15.84
C GLY A 279 8.60 -6.05 16.99
N LYS A 280 8.97 -5.58 18.18
CA LYS A 280 8.18 -5.68 19.42
C LYS A 280 7.12 -4.58 19.56
N SER A 281 7.22 -3.52 18.77
CA SER A 281 6.22 -2.45 18.72
C SER A 281 4.86 -2.93 18.18
N GLY A 282 4.86 -4.00 17.38
CA GLY A 282 3.72 -4.49 16.59
C GLY A 282 3.25 -3.54 15.48
N GLY A 283 3.76 -2.31 15.43
CA GLY A 283 3.49 -1.33 14.36
C GLY A 283 4.72 -1.11 13.49
N VAL A 284 4.75 -0.01 12.75
CA VAL A 284 5.85 0.33 11.83
C VAL A 284 7.15 0.75 12.52
N GLN A 285 7.12 1.09 13.82
CA GLN A 285 8.33 1.53 14.52
C GLN A 285 9.26 0.36 14.84
N ILE A 286 10.54 0.52 14.55
CA ILE A 286 11.61 -0.32 15.09
C ILE A 286 12.14 0.37 16.35
N LEU A 287 12.13 -0.34 17.48
CA LEU A 287 12.66 0.20 18.73
C LEU A 287 14.19 0.27 18.65
N ASP A 288 14.81 1.28 19.27
CA ASP A 288 16.27 1.46 19.21
C ASP A 288 17.05 0.23 19.69
N SER A 289 16.50 -0.48 20.70
CA SER A 289 17.09 -1.72 21.23
C SER A 289 17.07 -2.89 20.23
N GLU A 290 16.30 -2.80 19.15
CA GLU A 290 16.15 -3.83 18.13
C GLU A 290 17.14 -3.64 16.97
N VAL A 291 17.66 -2.43 16.81
CA VAL A 291 18.65 -2.11 15.78
C VAL A 291 19.95 -2.88 16.04
N GLY A 292 20.42 -3.63 15.05
CA GLY A 292 21.59 -4.50 15.19
C GLY A 292 21.30 -5.89 15.79
N SER A 293 20.12 -6.10 16.39
CA SER A 293 19.69 -7.44 16.84
C SER A 293 18.79 -8.14 15.82
N LEU A 294 18.00 -7.38 15.06
CA LEU A 294 17.26 -7.91 13.91
C LEU A 294 18.21 -8.30 12.78
N ALA A 295 18.01 -9.50 12.23
CA ALA A 295 18.82 -10.02 11.14
C ALA A 295 18.84 -9.02 9.97
N ASN A 296 20.03 -8.71 9.46
CA ASN A 296 20.26 -7.78 8.35
C ASN A 296 19.87 -6.31 8.59
N LEU A 297 19.52 -5.89 9.81
CA LEU A 297 19.37 -4.48 10.18
C LEU A 297 20.59 -4.03 10.99
N LYS A 298 21.54 -3.35 10.35
CA LYS A 298 22.76 -2.86 11.02
C LYS A 298 22.49 -1.51 11.68
N ALA A 299 23.17 -1.23 12.79
CA ALA A 299 23.16 0.11 13.38
C ALA A 299 23.89 1.13 12.49
N ASP A 300 23.39 2.36 12.45
CA ASP A 300 24.10 3.48 11.85
C ASP A 300 25.14 4.01 12.84
N THR A 301 26.41 3.63 12.66
CA THR A 301 27.48 4.07 13.58
C THR A 301 27.80 5.56 13.47
N SER A 302 27.30 6.26 12.45
CA SER A 302 27.59 7.68 12.21
C SER A 302 26.49 8.61 12.72
N PHE A 303 25.30 8.09 13.05
CA PHE A 303 24.14 8.88 13.44
C PHE A 303 23.42 8.22 14.62
N THR A 304 22.89 9.05 15.52
CA THR A 304 21.99 8.59 16.58
C THR A 304 20.54 8.75 16.10
N PRO A 305 19.70 7.70 16.20
CA PRO A 305 18.28 7.82 15.90
C PRO A 305 17.61 8.82 16.85
N GLU A 306 16.87 9.77 16.28
CA GLU A 306 16.05 10.75 16.99
C GLU A 306 14.70 10.82 16.28
N GLY A 307 13.59 10.73 17.02
CA GLY A 307 12.24 10.61 16.43
C GLY A 307 11.86 9.20 15.99
N GLY A 308 12.78 8.23 16.09
CA GLY A 308 12.53 6.80 15.85
C GLY A 308 12.97 6.31 14.47
N ILE A 309 12.93 4.98 14.31
CA ILE A 309 13.17 4.28 13.04
C ILE A 309 11.87 3.63 12.62
N PHE A 310 11.50 3.77 11.35
CA PHE A 310 10.24 3.26 10.81
C PHE A 310 10.51 2.38 9.60
N ASP A 311 9.87 1.22 9.57
CA ASP A 311 9.97 0.25 8.48
C ASP A 311 8.57 -0.10 7.98
N PHE A 312 8.29 0.31 6.75
CA PHE A 312 6.98 0.19 6.13
C PHE A 312 7.11 -0.08 4.63
N VAL A 313 6.05 -0.61 4.04
CA VAL A 313 5.88 -0.81 2.60
C VAL A 313 4.70 -0.01 2.09
N ILE A 314 4.77 0.31 0.80
CA ILE A 314 3.69 0.96 0.06
C ILE A 314 3.27 0.00 -1.06
N ASN A 315 2.02 -0.42 -1.01
CA ASN A 315 1.39 -1.31 -1.97
C ASN A 315 0.32 -0.55 -2.76
N ASP A 316 -0.24 -1.21 -3.79
CA ASP A 316 -1.37 -0.71 -4.57
C ASP A 316 -1.10 0.64 -5.28
N LEU A 317 0.16 0.88 -5.68
CA LEU A 317 0.50 2.00 -6.54
C LEU A 317 -0.07 1.75 -7.95
N PRO A 318 -0.88 2.67 -8.52
CA PRO A 318 -1.41 2.52 -9.88
C PRO A 318 -0.33 2.54 -10.97
N THR A 319 0.88 2.99 -10.64
CA THR A 319 2.02 3.00 -11.55
C THR A 319 3.28 2.64 -10.77
N ALA A 320 4.00 1.62 -11.24
CA ALA A 320 5.24 1.19 -10.60
C ALA A 320 6.26 2.33 -10.51
N GLY A 321 6.85 2.51 -9.33
CA GLY A 321 7.84 3.56 -9.07
C GLY A 321 7.28 4.97 -8.88
N GLN A 322 5.95 5.14 -8.83
CA GLN A 322 5.34 6.43 -8.54
C GLN A 322 5.71 6.94 -7.13
N SER A 323 6.03 8.23 -7.01
CA SER A 323 6.26 8.86 -5.71
C SER A 323 5.02 8.80 -4.82
N THR A 324 5.25 8.77 -3.51
CA THR A 324 4.21 8.78 -2.49
C THR A 324 4.64 9.65 -1.33
N ARG A 325 3.70 10.38 -0.75
CA ARG A 325 3.90 11.05 0.54
C ARG A 325 3.60 10.07 1.66
N VAL A 326 4.38 10.23 2.72
CA VAL A 326 4.21 9.55 4.00
C VAL A 326 4.40 10.59 5.08
N VAL A 327 3.40 10.73 5.94
CA VAL A 327 3.44 11.63 7.10
C VAL A 327 3.76 10.77 8.31
N ILE A 328 4.85 11.11 9.00
CA ILE A 328 5.31 10.41 10.20
C ILE A 328 5.22 11.38 11.38
N PRO A 329 4.27 11.17 12.32
CA PRO A 329 4.18 11.99 13.52
C PRO A 329 5.46 11.94 14.34
N GLN A 330 5.94 13.10 14.76
CA GLN A 330 7.15 13.19 15.59
C GLN A 330 6.77 13.03 17.07
N THR A 331 7.51 12.19 17.79
CA THR A 331 7.37 12.01 19.24
C THR A 331 8.32 12.91 20.03
N VAL A 332 9.34 13.47 19.36
CA VAL A 332 10.32 14.42 19.90
C VAL A 332 10.58 15.52 18.88
N ALA A 333 11.09 16.67 19.32
CA ALA A 333 11.45 17.76 18.41
C ALA A 333 12.63 17.36 17.51
N VAL A 334 12.55 17.73 16.22
CA VAL A 334 13.64 17.48 15.26
C VAL A 334 14.88 18.30 15.68
N PRO A 335 16.04 17.65 15.94
CA PRO A 335 17.24 18.36 16.36
C PRO A 335 17.82 19.28 15.29
N ALA A 336 18.62 20.26 15.72
CA ALA A 336 19.40 21.08 14.80
C ALA A 336 20.38 20.22 13.99
N ASN A 337 20.46 20.47 12.68
CA ASN A 337 21.29 19.71 11.73
C ASN A 337 20.93 18.22 11.64
N ALA A 338 19.69 17.85 11.98
CA ALA A 338 19.19 16.49 11.74
C ALA A 338 19.27 16.13 10.26
N VAL A 339 19.51 14.84 10.00
CA VAL A 339 19.56 14.27 8.65
C VAL A 339 18.56 13.13 8.58
N TYR A 340 17.66 13.16 7.61
CA TYR A 340 16.78 12.02 7.37
C TYR A 340 17.58 10.87 6.76
N ARG A 341 17.67 9.76 7.49
CA ARG A 341 18.45 8.58 7.12
C ARG A 341 17.53 7.52 6.53
N LYS A 342 17.97 6.87 5.46
CA LYS A 342 17.24 5.78 4.79
C LYS A 342 18.08 4.51 4.81
N TYR A 343 17.50 3.41 5.26
CA TYR A 343 18.11 2.09 5.14
C TYR A 343 17.74 1.48 3.79
N GLN A 344 18.73 1.16 2.96
CA GLN A 344 18.50 0.50 1.69
C GLN A 344 19.69 -0.38 1.31
N LYS A 345 19.41 -1.56 0.73
CA LYS A 345 20.45 -2.51 0.29
C LYS A 345 21.46 -2.85 1.39
N GLY A 346 20.98 -2.99 2.64
CA GLY A 346 21.80 -3.37 3.79
C GLY A 346 22.73 -2.28 4.35
N GLN A 347 22.49 -1.01 4.00
CA GLN A 347 23.29 0.14 4.42
C GLN A 347 22.41 1.35 4.72
N TRP A 348 22.84 2.19 5.67
CA TRP A 348 22.24 3.50 5.90
C TRP A 348 22.85 4.57 4.98
N VAL A 349 21.99 5.35 4.34
CA VAL A 349 22.38 6.47 3.47
C VAL A 349 21.60 7.73 3.85
N ASN A 350 22.11 8.90 3.44
CA ASN A 350 21.32 10.12 3.50
C ASN A 350 20.15 9.98 2.53
N PHE A 351 18.97 10.43 2.95
CA PHE A 351 17.87 10.61 2.02
C PHE A 351 18.27 11.64 0.96
N VAL A 352 18.08 11.30 -0.31
CA VAL A 352 18.41 12.15 -1.43
C VAL A 352 17.22 13.03 -1.73
N VAL A 353 17.40 14.35 -1.61
CA VAL A 353 16.39 15.35 -1.98
C VAL A 353 16.65 15.79 -3.42
N ASP A 354 15.66 15.63 -4.28
CA ASP A 354 15.71 15.95 -5.71
C ASP A 354 14.32 16.33 -6.23
N GLN A 355 14.11 16.30 -7.55
CA GLN A 355 12.80 16.64 -8.16
C GLN A 355 11.66 15.67 -7.82
N ASN A 356 11.98 14.44 -7.39
CA ASN A 356 11.03 13.37 -7.08
C ASN A 356 10.92 13.08 -5.58
N ASN A 357 11.89 13.55 -4.80
CA ASN A 357 12.06 13.25 -3.38
C ASN A 357 12.19 14.53 -2.57
N ALA A 358 11.32 14.72 -1.57
CA ALA A 358 11.38 15.87 -0.67
C ALA A 358 11.11 15.44 0.77
N VAL A 359 11.63 16.22 1.72
CA VAL A 359 11.38 16.06 3.15
C VAL A 359 10.96 17.42 3.71
N HIS A 360 9.90 17.42 4.49
CA HIS A 360 9.35 18.61 5.14
C HIS A 360 9.05 18.30 6.60
N SER A 361 9.18 19.29 7.48
CA SER A 361 8.80 19.22 8.89
C SER A 361 8.03 20.48 9.25
N ALA A 362 7.08 20.36 10.18
CA ALA A 362 6.27 21.48 10.69
C ALA A 362 6.76 21.93 12.07
#